data_AF-A0A3M1SYA6-F1
#
_entry.id   AF-A0A3M1SYA6-F1
#
_cell.length_a   1.000
_cell.length_b   1.000
_cell.length_c   1.000
_cell.angle_alpha   90.00
_cell.angle_beta   90.00
_cell.angle_gamma   90.00
#
_symmetry.space_group_name_H-M   'P 1'
#
loop_
_entity.id
_entity.type
_entity.pdbx_description
1 polymer ?
#
loop_
_entity_poly.entity_id
_entity_poly.type
_entity_poly.pdbx_seq_one_letter_code
_entity_poly.pdbx_strand_id
1 'polypeptide(L)'
;MTIANVIGSESHSVYLARVLEEIETENAPSPEDFGFGFFVKIPAGNLEIFGITYDTILYSPRYLTLGSRFVSSSNREIFAPDQ
;
A
#
# COMPACT_ATOMS: atom_id res chain seq x y z
N MET A 1 -1.83 9.31 -16.70
CA MET A 1 -2.78 8.65 -15.78
C MET A 1 -2.33 8.92 -14.37
N THR A 2 -3.25 9.25 -13.45
CA THR A 2 -2.92 9.39 -12.02
C THR A 2 -3.12 8.02 -11.37
N ILE A 3 -2.10 7.52 -10.68
CA ILE A 3 -2.11 6.15 -10.13
C ILE A 3 -2.16 6.13 -8.59
N ALA A 4 -1.78 7.23 -7.94
CA ALA A 4 -1.63 7.25 -6.49
C ALA A 4 -1.70 8.68 -5.93
N ASN A 5 -2.01 8.78 -4.64
CA ASN A 5 -1.90 10.01 -3.85
C ASN A 5 -0.67 9.93 -2.94
N VAL A 6 0.18 10.96 -2.92
CA VAL A 6 1.27 11.04 -1.94
C VAL A 6 0.67 11.26 -0.54
N ILE A 7 0.97 10.36 0.38
CA ILE A 7 0.44 10.38 1.76
C ILE A 7 1.51 10.74 2.81
N GLY A 8 2.78 10.75 2.42
CA GLY A 8 3.88 11.09 3.31
C GLY A 8 5.24 11.05 2.61
N SER A 9 6.28 11.31 3.39
CA SER A 9 7.67 11.22 2.96
C SER A 9 8.55 10.75 4.10
N GLU A 10 9.41 9.77 3.83
CA GLU A 10 10.44 9.32 4.79
C GLU A 10 11.69 10.21 4.70
N SER A 11 11.93 10.84 3.55
CA SER A 11 13.01 11.80 3.33
C SER A 11 12.66 12.78 2.21
N HIS A 12 13.56 13.71 1.88
CA HIS A 12 13.36 14.63 0.74
C HIS A 12 13.40 13.94 -0.64
N SER A 13 13.84 12.67 -0.71
CA SER A 13 13.93 11.90 -1.96
C SER A 13 13.00 10.68 -1.98
N VAL A 14 12.33 10.38 -0.86
CA VAL A 14 11.51 9.17 -0.71
C VAL A 14 10.10 9.56 -0.29
N TYR A 15 9.17 9.34 -1.20
CA TYR A 15 7.76 9.65 -1.03
C TYR A 15 6.95 8.36 -0.93
N LEU A 16 6.05 8.31 0.05
CA LEU A 16 5.10 7.24 0.20
C LEU A 16 3.79 7.65 -0.47
N ALA A 17 3.31 6.83 -1.40
CA ALA A 17 2.06 7.06 -2.10
C ALA A 17 1.09 5.89 -1.92
N ARG A 18 -0.20 6.21 -1.76
CA ARG A 18 -1.27 5.22 -1.73
C ARG A 18 -1.88 5.11 -3.11
N VAL A 19 -1.84 3.91 -3.67
CA VAL A 19 -2.46 3.58 -4.97
C VAL A 19 -3.97 3.87 -4.92
N LEU A 20 -4.50 4.41 -6.01
CA LEU A 20 -5.93 4.68 -6.17
C LEU A 20 -6.70 3.38 -6.41
N GLU A 21 -7.88 3.27 -5.82
CA GLU A 21 -8.78 2.13 -6.02
C GLU A 21 -9.95 2.46 -6.98
N GLU A 22 -10.67 1.43 -7.45
CA GLU A 22 -11.84 1.55 -8.34
C GLU A 22 -12.93 2.47 -7.79
N ILE A 23 -13.06 2.57 -6.47
CA ILE A 23 -14.04 3.46 -5.84
C ILE A 23 -13.64 4.95 -5.90
N GLU A 24 -12.35 5.23 -6.12
CA GLU A 24 -11.79 6.59 -6.09
C GLU A 24 -11.61 7.19 -7.48
N THR A 25 -11.51 6.34 -8.51
CA THR A 25 -11.27 6.77 -9.88
C THR A 25 -11.84 5.78 -10.89
N GLU A 26 -12.34 6.29 -12.02
CA GLU A 26 -12.82 5.46 -13.13
C GLU A 26 -11.68 4.69 -13.81
N ASN A 27 -10.42 5.16 -13.69
CA ASN A 27 -9.25 4.56 -14.32
C ASN A 27 -8.29 4.05 -13.23
N ALA A 28 -8.73 3.06 -12.46
CA ALA A 28 -7.91 2.47 -11.43
C ALA A 28 -6.65 1.83 -12.06
N PRO A 29 -5.46 2.07 -11.49
CA PRO A 29 -4.22 1.48 -11.99
C PRO A 29 -4.22 -0.03 -11.84
N SER A 30 -3.66 -0.70 -12.83
CA SER A 30 -3.33 -2.13 -12.75
C SER A 30 -2.04 -2.34 -11.93
N PRO A 31 -1.79 -3.56 -11.40
CA PRO A 31 -0.55 -3.86 -10.69
C PRO A 31 0.74 -3.55 -11.46
N GLU A 32 0.69 -3.53 -12.79
CA GLU A 32 1.83 -3.22 -13.66
C GLU A 32 2.19 -1.72 -13.63
N ASP A 33 1.23 -0.84 -13.31
CA ASP A 33 1.41 0.61 -13.30
C ASP A 33 2.18 1.13 -12.07
N PHE A 34 2.35 0.29 -11.04
CA PHE A 34 3.11 0.60 -9.83
C PHE A 34 4.13 -0.49 -9.48
N GLY A 35 4.61 -1.22 -10.49
CA GLY A 35 5.71 -2.18 -10.33
C GLY A 35 7.06 -1.50 -10.03
N PHE A 36 8.01 -2.30 -9.55
CA PHE A 36 9.40 -1.87 -9.38
C PHE A 36 9.97 -1.34 -10.71
N GLY A 37 10.70 -0.23 -10.66
CA GLY A 37 11.32 0.37 -11.84
C GLY A 37 10.39 1.25 -12.68
N PHE A 38 9.11 1.38 -12.31
CA PHE A 38 8.16 2.19 -13.06
C PHE A 38 8.42 3.68 -12.83
N PHE A 39 8.47 4.47 -13.92
CA PHE A 39 8.67 5.90 -13.83
C PHE A 39 7.39 6.61 -13.41
N VAL A 40 7.51 7.52 -12.46
CA VAL A 40 6.39 8.31 -11.94
C VAL A 40 6.69 9.80 -12.01
N LYS A 41 5.63 10.59 -12.12
CA LYS A 41 5.68 12.05 -12.06
C LYS A 41 4.89 12.55 -10.87
N ILE A 42 5.52 13.37 -10.04
CA ILE A 42 4.91 14.02 -8.88
C ILE A 42 4.85 15.53 -9.16
N PRO A 43 3.65 16.14 -9.26
CA PRO A 43 3.52 17.58 -9.42
C PRO A 43 3.90 18.30 -8.11
N ALA A 44 4.81 19.28 -8.19
CA ALA A 44 5.32 20.03 -7.04
C ALA A 44 5.28 21.55 -7.32
N GLY A 45 4.06 22.11 -7.33
CA GLY A 45 3.84 23.51 -7.67
C GLY A 45 4.19 23.79 -9.14
N ASN A 46 5.22 24.61 -9.38
CA ASN A 46 5.71 24.93 -10.72
C ASN A 46 6.80 23.96 -11.23
N LEU A 47 7.18 22.97 -10.41
CA LEU A 47 8.17 21.96 -10.76
C LEU A 47 7.51 20.60 -10.96
N GLU A 48 8.10 19.80 -11.82
CA GLU A 48 7.77 18.39 -11.98
C GLU A 48 8.91 17.55 -11.42
N ILE A 49 8.59 16.67 -10.47
CA ILE A 49 9.54 15.71 -9.91
C ILE A 49 9.33 14.39 -10.64
N PHE A 50 10.41 13.82 -11.17
CA PHE A 50 10.40 12.49 -11.77
C PHE A 50 11.13 11.53 -10.85
N GLY A 51 10.53 10.35 -10.66
CA GLY A 51 11.05 9.32 -9.79
C GLY A 51 10.81 7.94 -10.35
N ILE A 52 11.22 6.95 -9.57
CA ILE A 52 11.03 5.53 -9.86
C ILE A 52 10.37 4.88 -8.64
N THR A 53 9.36 4.05 -8.89
CA THR A 53 8.81 3.16 -7.86
C THR A 53 9.85 2.09 -7.53
N TYR A 54 10.31 2.03 -6.28
CA TYR A 54 11.36 1.08 -5.86
C TYR A 54 10.87 0.01 -4.87
N ASP A 55 9.66 0.16 -4.33
CA ASP A 55 9.04 -0.81 -3.44
C ASP A 55 7.51 -0.61 -3.44
N THR A 56 6.76 -1.71 -3.30
CA THR A 56 5.31 -1.68 -3.13
C THR A 56 4.86 -2.76 -2.16
N ILE A 57 4.03 -2.35 -1.19
CA ILE A 57 3.50 -3.23 -0.17
C ILE A 57 1.98 -3.25 -0.22
N LEU A 58 1.39 -4.43 -0.04
CA LEU A 58 -0.05 -4.54 0.16
C LEU A 58 -0.39 -4.12 1.60
N TYR A 59 -1.00 -2.96 1.76
CA TYR A 59 -1.42 -2.45 3.05
C TYR A 59 -2.90 -2.75 3.27
N SER A 60 -3.22 -3.63 4.23
CA SER A 60 -4.60 -3.89 4.63
C SER A 60 -4.91 -3.25 5.97
N PRO A 61 -5.81 -2.24 6.01
CA PRO A 61 -6.23 -1.62 7.27
C PRO A 61 -6.87 -2.61 8.25
N ARG A 62 -7.45 -3.71 7.76
CA ARG A 62 -8.15 -4.72 8.56
C ARG A 62 -7.22 -5.63 9.35
N TYR A 63 -6.01 -5.91 8.84
CA TYR A 63 -5.07 -6.82 9.50
C TYR A 63 -4.10 -6.14 10.48
N LEU A 64 -4.22 -4.81 10.67
CA LEU A 64 -3.45 -4.05 11.66
C LEU A 64 -4.03 -4.11 13.08
N THR A 65 -5.17 -4.76 13.24
CA THR A 65 -5.57 -5.23 14.57
C THR A 65 -4.71 -6.44 14.93
N LEU A 66 -3.51 -6.19 15.43
CA LEU A 66 -2.83 -7.10 16.36
C LEU A 66 -3.59 -7.12 17.71
N GLY A 67 -4.92 -7.23 17.68
CA GLY A 67 -5.66 -7.69 18.84
C GLY A 67 -5.25 -9.13 19.09
N SER A 68 -5.16 -9.54 20.36
CA SER A 68 -4.91 -10.94 20.74
C SER A 68 -5.73 -11.80 19.80
N ARG A 69 -5.08 -12.64 18.98
CA ARG A 69 -5.77 -13.52 18.03
C ARG A 69 -6.87 -14.20 18.82
N PHE A 70 -8.11 -13.74 18.66
CA PHE A 70 -9.24 -14.30 19.39
C PHE A 70 -9.39 -15.67 18.77
N VAL A 71 -8.78 -16.65 19.44
CA VAL A 71 -9.10 -18.05 19.25
C VAL A 71 -10.58 -18.10 19.55
N SER A 72 -11.41 -18.10 18.50
CA SER A 72 -12.81 -18.48 18.65
C SER A 72 -12.80 -19.83 19.35
N SER A 73 -13.75 -20.07 20.25
CA SER A 73 -13.85 -21.33 21.00
C SER A 73 -13.79 -22.56 20.09
N SER A 74 -14.19 -22.42 18.82
CA SER A 74 -14.12 -23.43 17.76
C SER A 74 -12.71 -23.73 17.23
N ASN A 75 -11.74 -22.82 17.30
CA ASN A 75 -10.38 -23.02 16.76
C ASN A 75 -9.34 -23.44 17.82
N ARG A 76 -9.73 -23.58 19.09
CA ARG A 76 -8.79 -23.90 20.17
C ARG A 76 -8.22 -25.33 20.08
N GLU A 77 -8.99 -26.27 19.54
CA GLU A 77 -8.55 -27.67 19.42
C GLU A 77 -7.48 -27.88 18.33
N ILE A 78 -7.45 -27.02 17.31
CA ILE A 78 -6.53 -27.15 16.17
C ILE A 78 -5.15 -26.54 16.47
N PHE A 79 -5.11 -25.53 17.34
CA PHE A 79 -3.89 -24.75 17.63
C PHE A 79 -3.36 -24.95 19.06
N ALA A 80 -3.93 -25.86 19.84
CA ALA A 80 -3.34 -26.24 21.12
C ALA A 80 -2.14 -27.18 20.86
N PRO A 81 -0.96 -26.93 21.47
CA PRO A 81 0.14 -27.87 21.39
C PRO A 81 -0.28 -29.18 22.06
N ASP A 82 0.18 -30.29 21.48
CA ASP A 82 -0.01 -31.65 21.95
C ASP A 82 0.34 -31.70 23.46
N GLN A 83 -0.62 -32.10 24.30
CA GLN A 83 -0.41 -32.27 25.75
C GLN A 83 0.57 -33.40 26.04
#